data_AF-A0A976D0C3-F1
#
_entry.id   AF-A0A976D0C3-F1
#
_cell.length_a   1.000
_cell.length_b   1.000
_cell.length_c   1.000
_cell.angle_alpha   90.00
_cell.angle_beta   90.00
_cell.angle_gamma   90.00
#
_symmetry.space_group_name_H-M   'P 1'
#
loop_
_entity.id
_entity.type
_entity.pdbx_description
1 polymer ?
#
loop_
_entity_poly.entity_id
_entity_poly.type
_entity_poly.pdbx_seq_one_letter_code
_entity_poly.pdbx_strand_id
1 'polypeptide(L)'
;TCDAGTATRFLKAFVDFNGDGDFDDSGETAFTSAAIPSAATTINGTINVPAGLPIGNFYRMRVVVQEAANAAAVLPCGSYARGETQDYRLRVILPTTDIALSNVLSPSAGSCGNSQQYVTIAIKNNSVTEQTNVPLTLTVTSGSTTVLNITDNLRTTIGAGNTTEHTFQTPFNALAGTSYTIQARVNLAGDQDTANNRFVTDVLMASTPATPNGEAAVCNTSANLRVLTPSALNYYWYDSPTSNSPIGVGSNTTTSTVPSNRTYYLATDARASIGASSKLSFPNGGYNTFGGNFMSFSHSLPFTLETVRLYTGNPGKVRITLGQNLTPSTTTPGSYTYSLLQLLVW
;
A
#
# COMPACT_ATOMS: atom_id res chain seq x y z
N THR A 1 -49.20 -8.49 -31.47
CA THR A 1 -47.99 -9.03 -30.82
C THR A 1 -47.09 -9.61 -31.90
N CYS A 2 -45.78 -9.55 -31.71
CA CYS A 2 -44.76 -10.01 -32.68
C CYS A 2 -44.59 -11.54 -32.71
N ASP A 3 -45.40 -12.28 -31.95
CA ASP A 3 -45.13 -13.68 -31.60
C ASP A 3 -45.85 -14.69 -32.51
N ALA A 4 -46.76 -14.22 -33.38
CA ALA A 4 -47.60 -15.07 -34.22
C ALA A 4 -47.15 -15.15 -35.70
N GLY A 5 -46.18 -14.34 -36.12
CA GLY A 5 -45.76 -14.21 -37.53
C GLY A 5 -44.37 -14.79 -37.83
N THR A 6 -44.14 -15.16 -39.10
CA THR A 6 -42.83 -15.60 -39.64
C THR A 6 -42.00 -14.45 -40.23
N ALA A 7 -42.47 -13.21 -40.11
CA ALA A 7 -41.75 -12.04 -40.60
C ALA A 7 -40.45 -11.82 -39.82
N THR A 8 -39.38 -11.46 -40.55
CA THR A 8 -38.11 -11.09 -39.95
C THR A 8 -38.29 -9.85 -39.08
N ARG A 9 -37.69 -9.89 -37.89
CA ARG A 9 -37.69 -8.77 -36.96
C ARG A 9 -36.29 -8.47 -36.46
N PHE A 10 -36.15 -7.28 -35.90
CA PHE A 10 -34.90 -6.81 -35.31
C PHE A 10 -35.20 -6.19 -33.95
N LEU A 11 -34.27 -6.35 -33.03
CA LEU A 11 -34.32 -5.77 -31.70
C LEU A 11 -33.16 -4.79 -31.54
N LYS A 12 -33.46 -3.62 -30.99
CA LYS A 12 -32.45 -2.68 -30.50
C LYS A 12 -32.72 -2.31 -29.06
N ALA A 13 -31.65 -2.09 -28.31
CA ALA A 13 -31.70 -1.40 -27.03
C ALA A 13 -31.06 -0.03 -27.21
N PHE A 14 -31.72 0.98 -26.66
CA PHE A 14 -31.26 2.35 -26.57
C PHE A 14 -31.12 2.73 -25.10
N VAL A 15 -30.10 3.50 -24.75
CA VAL A 15 -29.92 4.01 -23.38
C VAL A 15 -29.58 5.49 -23.45
N ASP A 16 -30.40 6.29 -22.80
CA ASP A 16 -30.19 7.72 -22.57
C ASP A 16 -29.11 7.84 -21.48
N PHE A 17 -27.85 7.95 -21.88
CA PHE A 17 -26.71 7.95 -20.95
C PHE A 17 -26.35 9.36 -20.48
N ASN A 18 -26.78 10.39 -21.21
CA ASN A 18 -26.50 11.78 -20.89
C ASN A 18 -27.63 12.42 -20.05
N GLY A 19 -28.81 11.79 -19.99
CA GLY A 19 -29.97 12.20 -19.21
C GLY A 19 -30.77 13.35 -19.81
N ASP A 20 -30.69 13.59 -21.11
CA ASP A 20 -31.36 14.72 -21.77
C ASP A 20 -32.80 14.42 -22.23
N GLY A 21 -33.21 13.16 -22.15
CA GLY A 21 -34.57 12.70 -22.42
C GLY A 21 -34.83 12.19 -23.83
N ASP A 22 -33.81 12.09 -24.68
CA ASP A 22 -33.89 11.42 -25.98
C ASP A 22 -32.91 10.23 -26.11
N PHE A 23 -32.70 9.75 -27.35
CA PHE A 23 -31.86 8.59 -27.67
C PHE A 23 -31.06 8.81 -28.97
N ASP A 24 -30.95 10.06 -29.40
CA ASP A 24 -30.44 10.43 -30.73
C ASP A 24 -28.92 10.67 -30.71
N ASP A 25 -28.30 10.59 -29.54
CA ASP A 25 -26.88 10.84 -29.36
C ASP A 25 -25.98 9.66 -29.73
N SER A 26 -24.73 10.01 -30.06
CA SER A 26 -23.68 9.03 -30.33
C SER A 26 -23.39 8.19 -29.09
N GLY A 27 -23.59 6.87 -29.21
CA GLY A 27 -23.35 5.91 -28.11
C GLY A 27 -24.62 5.44 -27.41
N GLU A 28 -25.78 6.02 -27.75
CA GLU A 28 -27.05 5.66 -27.10
C GLU A 28 -27.75 4.48 -27.75
N THR A 29 -27.37 4.08 -28.97
CA THR A 29 -27.70 2.74 -29.49
C THR A 29 -26.84 1.68 -28.81
N ALA A 30 -27.29 1.25 -27.64
CA ALA A 30 -26.61 0.33 -26.72
C ALA A 30 -26.47 -1.11 -27.23
N PHE A 31 -27.43 -1.59 -28.03
CA PHE A 31 -27.40 -2.95 -28.61
C PHE A 31 -28.19 -3.02 -29.92
N THR A 32 -27.72 -3.83 -30.86
CA THR A 32 -28.44 -4.18 -32.10
C THR A 32 -28.35 -5.68 -32.33
N SER A 33 -29.49 -6.35 -32.48
CA SER A 33 -29.54 -7.78 -32.77
C SER A 33 -29.21 -8.07 -34.24
N ALA A 34 -28.80 -9.31 -34.52
CA ALA A 34 -28.92 -9.88 -35.85
C ALA A 34 -30.39 -10.03 -36.27
N ALA A 35 -30.65 -10.39 -37.53
CA ALA A 35 -31.99 -10.70 -38.01
C ALA A 35 -32.61 -11.86 -37.21
N ILE A 36 -33.83 -11.67 -36.74
CA ILE A 36 -34.59 -12.67 -35.97
C ILE A 36 -35.65 -13.26 -36.91
N PRO A 37 -35.44 -14.49 -37.44
CA PRO A 37 -36.20 -15.00 -38.58
C PRO A 37 -37.58 -15.59 -38.21
N SER A 38 -37.81 -15.92 -36.95
CA SER A 38 -39.08 -16.47 -36.45
C SER A 38 -39.19 -16.22 -34.94
N ALA A 39 -40.23 -16.72 -34.27
CA ALA A 39 -40.44 -16.59 -32.81
C ALA A 39 -39.30 -17.24 -32.00
N ALA A 40 -38.11 -16.62 -32.00
CA ALA A 40 -37.03 -16.92 -31.08
C ALA A 40 -37.43 -16.44 -29.69
N THR A 41 -37.32 -17.32 -28.70
CA THR A 41 -37.79 -17.07 -27.33
C THR A 41 -36.78 -16.32 -26.46
N THR A 42 -35.51 -16.25 -26.86
CA THR A 42 -34.46 -15.54 -26.10
C THR A 42 -33.43 -14.92 -27.03
N ILE A 43 -33.16 -13.62 -26.85
CA ILE A 43 -32.03 -12.92 -27.47
C ILE A 43 -31.02 -12.60 -26.36
N ASN A 44 -29.78 -13.06 -26.52
CA ASN A 44 -28.68 -12.72 -25.63
C ASN A 44 -27.83 -11.63 -26.26
N GLY A 45 -27.40 -10.66 -25.46
CA GLY A 45 -26.58 -9.55 -25.92
C GLY A 45 -25.87 -8.85 -24.77
N THR A 46 -24.80 -8.13 -25.09
CA THR A 46 -24.06 -7.27 -24.17
C THR A 46 -24.28 -5.81 -24.56
N ILE A 47 -24.52 -4.96 -23.56
CA ILE A 47 -24.60 -3.51 -23.73
C ILE A 47 -23.28 -2.90 -23.27
N ASN A 48 -22.70 -2.03 -24.09
CA ASN A 48 -21.54 -1.25 -23.68
C ASN A 48 -22.02 -0.04 -22.86
N VAL A 49 -21.59 0.02 -21.61
CA VAL A 49 -21.92 1.13 -20.71
C VAL A 49 -20.72 2.11 -20.68
N PRO A 50 -20.93 3.42 -20.91
CA PRO A 50 -19.88 4.42 -20.77
C PRO A 50 -19.26 4.39 -19.36
N ALA A 51 -17.95 4.62 -19.29
CA ALA A 51 -17.28 4.80 -18.01
C ALA A 51 -17.69 6.14 -17.35
N GLY A 52 -17.60 6.21 -16.03
CA GLY A 52 -17.78 7.47 -15.29
C GLY A 52 -19.23 7.89 -15.01
N LEU A 53 -20.22 7.02 -15.27
CA LEU A 53 -21.60 7.29 -14.87
C LEU A 53 -21.69 7.45 -13.33
N PRO A 54 -22.28 8.54 -12.81
CA PRO A 54 -22.36 8.73 -11.37
C PRO A 54 -23.14 7.62 -10.66
N ILE A 55 -22.56 7.11 -9.57
CA ILE A 55 -23.20 6.10 -8.72
C ILE A 55 -24.51 6.65 -8.15
N GLY A 56 -25.56 5.83 -8.19
CA GLY A 56 -26.89 6.19 -7.70
C GLY A 56 -27.79 6.85 -8.75
N ASN A 57 -27.24 7.32 -9.87
CA ASN A 57 -28.06 7.88 -10.96
C ASN A 57 -28.91 6.81 -11.63
N PHE A 58 -30.02 7.29 -12.20
CA PHE A 58 -30.92 6.49 -13.01
C PHE A 58 -30.82 6.92 -14.47
N TYR A 59 -30.88 5.94 -15.37
CA TYR A 59 -30.89 6.14 -16.81
C TYR A 59 -32.08 5.40 -17.41
N ARG A 60 -32.58 5.88 -18.54
CA ARG A 60 -33.67 5.22 -19.26
C ARG A 60 -33.07 4.28 -20.29
N MET A 61 -33.50 3.02 -20.27
CA MET A 61 -33.25 2.09 -21.36
C MET A 61 -34.55 1.81 -22.09
N ARG A 62 -34.53 1.88 -23.41
CA ARG A 62 -35.63 1.50 -24.27
C ARG A 62 -35.26 0.28 -25.10
N VAL A 63 -36.08 -0.75 -25.08
CA VAL A 63 -35.97 -1.89 -25.97
C VAL A 63 -37.07 -1.80 -27.00
N VAL A 64 -36.70 -1.77 -28.28
CA VAL A 64 -37.64 -1.79 -29.41
C VAL A 64 -37.42 -3.06 -30.20
N VAL A 65 -38.49 -3.83 -30.39
CA VAL A 65 -38.52 -4.95 -31.33
C VAL A 65 -39.61 -4.69 -32.36
N GLN A 66 -39.29 -4.81 -33.64
CA GLN A 66 -40.29 -4.66 -34.70
C GLN A 66 -39.98 -5.55 -35.90
N GLU A 67 -41.04 -5.92 -36.61
CA GLU A 67 -40.91 -6.51 -37.94
C GLU A 67 -40.34 -5.46 -38.90
N ALA A 68 -39.21 -5.78 -39.53
CA ALA A 68 -38.49 -4.84 -40.38
C ALA A 68 -37.61 -5.58 -41.39
N ALA A 69 -37.34 -4.94 -42.52
CA ALA A 69 -36.46 -5.48 -43.56
C ALA A 69 -34.98 -5.48 -43.12
N ASN A 70 -34.58 -4.56 -42.23
CA ASN A 70 -33.23 -4.46 -41.67
C ASN A 70 -33.25 -3.75 -40.31
N ALA A 71 -32.14 -3.84 -39.57
CA ALA A 71 -32.00 -3.24 -38.25
C ALA A 71 -32.06 -1.70 -38.24
N ALA A 72 -31.70 -1.03 -39.35
CA ALA A 72 -31.69 0.44 -39.41
C ALA A 72 -33.10 1.04 -39.30
N ALA A 73 -34.13 0.30 -39.71
CA ALA A 73 -35.52 0.71 -39.56
C ALA A 73 -35.99 0.73 -38.09
N VAL A 74 -35.28 0.06 -37.18
CA VAL A 74 -35.58 0.09 -35.74
C VAL A 74 -34.98 1.38 -35.18
N LEU A 75 -35.85 2.32 -34.84
CA LEU A 75 -35.54 3.64 -34.28
C LEU A 75 -36.03 3.71 -32.82
N PRO A 76 -35.43 4.57 -31.98
CA PRO A 76 -35.85 4.72 -30.59
C PRO A 76 -37.24 5.34 -30.46
N CYS A 77 -37.66 6.13 -31.44
CA CYS A 77 -38.94 6.82 -31.49
C CYS A 77 -39.59 6.62 -32.87
N GLY A 78 -40.93 6.61 -32.92
CA GLY A 78 -41.70 6.47 -34.15
C GLY A 78 -42.83 5.44 -34.02
N SER A 79 -43.46 5.13 -35.16
CA SER A 79 -44.54 4.15 -35.25
C SER A 79 -44.14 2.98 -36.15
N TYR A 80 -44.55 1.77 -35.77
CA TYR A 80 -44.38 0.56 -36.57
C TYR A 80 -45.66 -0.27 -36.55
N ALA A 81 -45.90 -1.04 -37.61
CA ALA A 81 -47.13 -1.81 -37.76
C ALA A 81 -47.20 -3.00 -36.80
N ARG A 82 -46.07 -3.67 -36.57
CA ARG A 82 -45.96 -4.88 -35.74
C ARG A 82 -44.65 -4.86 -34.96
N GLY A 83 -44.76 -4.84 -33.64
CA GLY A 83 -43.62 -4.76 -32.73
C GLY A 83 -44.05 -4.44 -31.32
N GLU A 84 -43.06 -4.15 -30.47
CA GLU A 84 -43.21 -3.78 -29.08
C GLU A 84 -42.08 -2.81 -28.68
N THR A 85 -42.42 -1.86 -27.80
CA THR A 85 -41.48 -0.95 -27.16
C THR A 85 -41.63 -1.11 -25.66
N GLN A 86 -40.53 -1.33 -24.97
CA GLN A 86 -40.48 -1.45 -23.52
C GLN A 86 -39.45 -0.47 -22.97
N ASP A 87 -39.87 0.29 -21.95
CA ASP A 87 -39.00 1.20 -21.23
C ASP A 87 -38.63 0.61 -19.87
N TYR A 88 -37.35 0.69 -19.53
CA TYR A 88 -36.76 0.24 -18.30
C TYR A 88 -35.99 1.36 -17.64
N ARG A 89 -35.88 1.29 -16.32
CA ARG A 89 -35.04 2.17 -15.53
C ARG A 89 -33.79 1.42 -15.10
N LEU A 90 -32.64 1.88 -15.56
CA LEU A 90 -31.33 1.41 -15.10
C LEU A 90 -30.88 2.24 -13.90
N ARG A 91 -30.22 1.61 -12.94
CA ARG A 91 -29.60 2.28 -11.80
C ARG A 91 -28.13 1.92 -11.76
N VAL A 92 -27.26 2.92 -11.67
CA VAL A 92 -25.85 2.68 -11.44
C VAL A 92 -25.64 2.41 -9.96
N ILE A 93 -25.02 1.28 -9.65
CA ILE A 93 -24.70 0.85 -8.29
C ILE A 93 -23.20 0.78 -8.11
N LEU A 94 -22.75 0.80 -6.85
CA LEU A 94 -21.36 0.45 -6.53
C LEU A 94 -21.06 -0.97 -7.03
N PRO A 95 -19.81 -1.24 -7.42
CA PRO A 95 -19.40 -2.59 -7.80
C PRO A 95 -19.65 -3.57 -6.66
N THR A 96 -20.03 -4.80 -7.02
CA THR A 96 -20.15 -5.94 -6.10
C THR A 96 -18.79 -6.54 -5.78
N THR A 97 -17.83 -6.40 -6.69
CA THR A 97 -16.44 -6.85 -6.51
C THR A 97 -15.51 -5.83 -7.13
N ASP A 98 -14.80 -5.08 -6.30
CA ASP A 98 -13.78 -4.10 -6.67
C ASP A 98 -12.79 -3.91 -5.50
N ILE A 99 -11.54 -4.32 -5.73
CA ILE A 99 -10.43 -4.11 -4.81
C ILE A 99 -9.35 -3.25 -5.49
N ALA A 100 -9.24 -2.03 -4.99
CA ALA A 100 -8.29 -1.05 -5.50
C ALA A 100 -7.00 -1.01 -4.69
N LEU A 101 -5.89 -0.72 -5.37
CA LEU A 101 -4.64 -0.31 -4.73
C LEU A 101 -4.57 1.20 -4.62
N SER A 102 -4.25 1.70 -3.43
CA SER A 102 -4.24 3.14 -3.16
C SER A 102 -2.84 3.72 -2.97
N ASN A 103 -1.91 2.97 -2.35
CA ASN A 103 -0.56 3.46 -2.10
C ASN A 103 0.44 2.33 -1.77
N VAL A 104 1.74 2.62 -1.92
CA VAL A 104 2.84 1.90 -1.26
C VAL A 104 3.27 2.75 -0.05
N LEU A 105 3.18 2.17 1.15
CA LEU A 105 3.49 2.84 2.42
C LEU A 105 4.95 2.66 2.83
N SER A 106 5.56 1.53 2.46
CA SER A 106 6.96 1.21 2.76
C SER A 106 7.59 0.45 1.60
N PRO A 107 8.86 0.72 1.24
CA PRO A 107 9.69 1.83 1.74
C PRO A 107 9.14 3.20 1.36
N SER A 108 9.37 4.20 2.22
CA SER A 108 9.13 5.61 1.89
C SER A 108 10.36 6.23 1.24
N ALA A 109 10.16 7.22 0.37
CA ALA A 109 11.26 7.95 -0.25
C ALA A 109 12.15 8.61 0.81
N GLY A 110 13.48 8.50 0.64
CA GLY A 110 14.46 8.97 1.60
C GLY A 110 14.70 8.03 2.78
N SER A 111 14.06 6.85 2.81
CA SER A 111 14.46 5.80 3.77
C SER A 111 15.90 5.35 3.53
N CYS A 112 16.63 5.02 4.61
CA CYS A 112 17.96 4.43 4.52
C CYS A 112 17.92 3.07 3.81
N GLY A 113 19.01 2.71 3.11
CA GLY A 113 19.17 1.36 2.57
C GLY A 113 19.03 0.28 3.66
N ASN A 114 18.43 -0.85 3.30
CA ASN A 114 18.12 -1.95 4.21
C ASN A 114 18.23 -3.28 3.45
N SER A 115 19.08 -4.19 3.93
CA SER A 115 19.28 -5.51 3.33
C SER A 115 18.06 -6.43 3.44
N GLN A 116 17.12 -6.11 4.32
CA GLN A 116 15.83 -6.77 4.49
C GLN A 116 14.68 -5.76 4.39
N GLN A 117 14.57 -5.07 3.26
CA GLN A 117 13.48 -4.13 3.00
C GLN A 117 12.18 -4.87 2.65
N TYR A 118 11.17 -4.72 3.51
CA TYR A 118 9.82 -5.21 3.27
C TYR A 118 9.00 -4.16 2.51
N VAL A 119 7.99 -4.61 1.76
CA VAL A 119 7.04 -3.71 1.07
C VAL A 119 5.68 -3.77 1.76
N THR A 120 5.13 -2.61 2.07
CA THR A 120 3.78 -2.47 2.63
C THR A 120 2.93 -1.65 1.69
N ILE A 121 1.72 -2.13 1.39
CA ILE A 121 0.75 -1.48 0.51
C ILE A 121 -0.57 -1.22 1.22
N ALA A 122 -1.32 -0.22 0.75
CA ALA A 122 -2.67 0.07 1.18
C ALA A 122 -3.69 -0.39 0.12
N ILE A 123 -4.62 -1.25 0.53
CA ILE A 123 -5.61 -1.92 -0.30
C ILE A 123 -7.00 -1.48 0.17
N LYS A 124 -7.83 -0.99 -0.75
CA LYS A 124 -9.19 -0.54 -0.46
C LYS A 124 -10.20 -1.49 -1.06
N ASN A 125 -11.22 -1.83 -0.28
CA ASN A 125 -12.40 -2.52 -0.78
C ASN A 125 -13.45 -1.49 -1.19
N ASN A 126 -13.63 -1.29 -2.50
CA ASN A 126 -14.66 -0.41 -3.06
C ASN A 126 -16.00 -1.16 -3.27
N SER A 127 -16.03 -2.46 -3.00
CA SER A 127 -17.22 -3.29 -3.11
C SER A 127 -18.30 -2.92 -2.08
N VAL A 128 -19.55 -3.28 -2.37
CA VAL A 128 -20.66 -3.25 -1.40
C VAL A 128 -20.63 -4.39 -0.38
N THR A 129 -19.84 -5.44 -0.62
CA THR A 129 -19.66 -6.57 0.29
C THR A 129 -18.24 -6.62 0.83
N GLU A 130 -18.05 -7.32 1.95
CA GLU A 130 -16.71 -7.65 2.42
C GLU A 130 -15.97 -8.55 1.42
N GLN A 131 -14.65 -8.43 1.42
CA GLN A 131 -13.76 -9.21 0.57
C GLN A 131 -12.69 -9.89 1.42
N THR A 132 -12.31 -11.10 1.04
CA THR A 132 -11.28 -11.89 1.74
C THR A 132 -10.55 -12.77 0.73
N ASN A 133 -9.37 -13.28 1.10
CA ASN A 133 -8.50 -14.05 0.21
C ASN A 133 -8.20 -13.33 -1.10
N VAL A 134 -7.71 -12.10 -1.01
CA VAL A 134 -7.38 -11.27 -2.17
C VAL A 134 -5.98 -11.65 -2.68
N PRO A 135 -5.83 -12.22 -3.90
CA PRO A 135 -4.54 -12.58 -4.46
C PRO A 135 -3.80 -11.33 -4.97
N LEU A 136 -2.50 -11.26 -4.67
CA LEU A 136 -1.65 -10.11 -4.93
C LEU A 136 -0.39 -10.53 -5.70
N THR A 137 0.15 -9.61 -6.49
CA THR A 137 1.50 -9.70 -7.06
C THR A 137 2.28 -8.45 -6.71
N LEU A 138 3.53 -8.62 -6.29
CA LEU A 138 4.49 -7.56 -6.07
C LEU A 138 5.68 -7.75 -7.01
N THR A 139 6.03 -6.70 -7.73
CA THR A 139 7.25 -6.63 -8.54
C THR A 139 8.03 -5.39 -8.13
N VAL A 140 9.31 -5.55 -7.81
CA VAL A 140 10.25 -4.46 -7.54
C VAL A 140 11.36 -4.52 -8.58
N THR A 141 11.64 -3.39 -9.22
CA THR A 141 12.70 -3.26 -10.23
C THR A 141 13.65 -2.14 -9.86
N SER A 142 14.90 -2.25 -10.29
CA SER A 142 15.88 -1.17 -10.28
C SER A 142 16.41 -1.00 -11.70
N GLY A 143 16.04 0.11 -12.35
CA GLY A 143 16.20 0.26 -13.80
C GLY A 143 15.46 -0.87 -14.54
N SER A 144 16.16 -1.59 -15.41
CA SER A 144 15.60 -2.73 -16.16
C SER A 144 15.63 -4.06 -15.39
N THR A 145 16.22 -4.12 -14.20
CA THR A 145 16.44 -5.37 -13.47
C THR A 145 15.36 -5.60 -12.45
N THR A 146 14.66 -6.74 -12.53
CA THR A 146 13.73 -7.19 -11.48
C THR A 146 14.51 -7.72 -10.29
N VAL A 147 14.35 -7.08 -9.13
CA VAL A 147 15.01 -7.47 -7.87
C VAL A 147 14.11 -8.31 -6.96
N LEU A 148 12.78 -8.20 -7.15
CA LEU A 148 11.80 -9.01 -6.44
C LEU A 148 10.58 -9.22 -7.35
N ASN A 149 10.07 -10.45 -7.42
CA ASN A 149 8.80 -10.75 -8.08
C ASN A 149 8.12 -11.90 -7.35
N ILE A 150 7.05 -11.59 -6.61
CA ILE A 150 6.39 -12.55 -5.72
C ILE A 150 4.88 -12.44 -5.84
N THR A 151 4.21 -13.53 -5.52
CA THR A 151 2.76 -13.56 -5.30
C THR A 151 2.47 -13.77 -3.82
N ASP A 152 1.35 -13.23 -3.36
CA ASP A 152 0.86 -13.40 -2.00
C ASP A 152 -0.67 -13.43 -1.99
N ASN A 153 -1.26 -13.77 -0.85
CA ASN A 153 -2.70 -13.75 -0.66
C ASN A 153 -3.03 -13.05 0.67
N LEU A 154 -3.75 -11.93 0.57
CA LEU A 154 -4.27 -11.22 1.73
C LEU A 154 -5.47 -12.00 2.30
N ARG A 155 -5.26 -12.64 3.44
CA ARG A 155 -6.27 -13.47 4.13
C ARG A 155 -7.12 -12.67 5.13
N THR A 156 -6.74 -11.44 5.43
CA THR A 156 -7.52 -10.56 6.30
C THR A 156 -8.77 -10.10 5.57
N THR A 157 -9.92 -10.18 6.23
CA THR A 157 -11.18 -9.65 5.69
C THR A 157 -11.14 -8.12 5.65
N ILE A 158 -11.49 -7.56 4.49
CA ILE A 158 -11.65 -6.12 4.29
C ILE A 158 -13.15 -5.82 4.22
N GLY A 159 -13.66 -5.10 5.22
CA GLY A 159 -15.05 -4.63 5.21
C GLY A 159 -15.35 -3.76 3.99
N ALA A 160 -16.61 -3.71 3.56
CA ALA A 160 -17.06 -2.86 2.46
C ALA A 160 -16.68 -1.39 2.72
N GLY A 161 -16.08 -0.72 1.72
CA GLY A 161 -15.59 0.66 1.82
C GLY A 161 -14.31 0.87 2.62
N ASN A 162 -13.81 -0.15 3.35
CA ASN A 162 -12.65 -0.02 4.22
C ASN A 162 -11.33 -0.17 3.46
N THR A 163 -10.27 0.36 4.07
CA THR A 163 -8.88 0.18 3.63
C THR A 163 -8.13 -0.64 4.65
N THR A 164 -7.28 -1.55 4.19
CA THR A 164 -6.33 -2.30 5.02
C THR A 164 -4.93 -2.17 4.46
N GLU A 165 -3.94 -2.36 5.32
CA GLU A 165 -2.54 -2.48 4.92
C GLU A 165 -2.16 -3.95 4.75
N HIS A 166 -1.25 -4.24 3.83
CA HIS A 166 -0.64 -5.55 3.65
C HIS A 166 0.87 -5.43 3.50
N THR A 167 1.62 -6.17 4.32
CA THR A 167 3.08 -6.25 4.22
C THR A 167 3.47 -7.60 3.65
N PHE A 168 4.13 -7.58 2.49
CA PHE A 168 4.68 -8.79 1.89
C PHE A 168 5.84 -9.30 2.74
N GLN A 169 5.83 -10.59 3.10
CA GLN A 169 6.78 -11.17 4.05
C GLN A 169 8.12 -11.62 3.43
N THR A 170 8.33 -11.36 2.13
CA THR A 170 9.60 -11.60 1.45
C THR A 170 10.30 -10.26 1.20
N PRO A 171 11.40 -9.95 1.91
CA PRO A 171 12.10 -8.70 1.73
C PRO A 171 13.03 -8.72 0.49
N PHE A 172 13.51 -7.55 0.08
CA PHE A 172 14.59 -7.39 -0.89
C PHE A 172 15.74 -6.55 -0.30
N ASN A 173 16.91 -6.63 -0.93
CA ASN A 173 18.06 -5.80 -0.56
C ASN A 173 17.94 -4.41 -1.19
N ALA A 174 17.51 -3.43 -0.39
CA ALA A 174 17.44 -2.03 -0.81
C ALA A 174 18.78 -1.33 -0.56
N LEU A 175 19.45 -0.94 -1.64
CA LEU A 175 20.74 -0.25 -1.61
C LEU A 175 20.54 1.25 -1.42
N ALA A 176 21.43 1.87 -0.64
CA ALA A 176 21.44 3.31 -0.43
C ALA A 176 21.69 4.07 -1.75
N GLY A 177 20.96 5.16 -1.96
CA GLY A 177 21.05 5.99 -3.17
C GLY A 177 20.43 5.39 -4.43
N THR A 178 19.85 4.19 -4.34
CA THR A 178 19.24 3.51 -5.48
C THR A 178 17.75 3.82 -5.58
N SER A 179 17.28 4.05 -6.81
CA SER A 179 15.86 4.16 -7.12
C SER A 179 15.27 2.79 -7.47
N TYR A 180 14.09 2.52 -6.91
CA TYR A 180 13.32 1.30 -7.14
C TYR A 180 11.93 1.65 -7.63
N THR A 181 11.48 1.02 -8.71
CA THR A 181 10.07 1.05 -9.13
C THR A 181 9.35 -0.12 -8.48
N ILE A 182 8.37 0.19 -7.63
CA ILE A 182 7.54 -0.77 -6.91
C ILE A 182 6.18 -0.81 -7.58
N GLN A 183 5.81 -2.00 -8.05
CA GLN A 183 4.51 -2.28 -8.63
C GLN A 183 3.79 -3.34 -7.81
N ALA A 184 2.61 -2.99 -7.32
CA ALA A 184 1.67 -3.94 -6.75
C ALA A 184 0.50 -4.15 -7.71
N ARG A 185 -0.06 -5.35 -7.70
CA ARG A 185 -1.25 -5.71 -8.45
C ARG A 185 -2.19 -6.58 -7.64
N VAL A 186 -3.48 -6.32 -7.74
CA VAL A 186 -4.56 -7.18 -7.29
C VAL A 186 -5.00 -8.07 -8.46
N ASN A 187 -5.10 -9.38 -8.19
CA ASN A 187 -5.47 -10.38 -9.19
C ASN A 187 -6.83 -11.04 -8.87
N LEU A 188 -7.74 -10.30 -8.24
CA LEU A 188 -9.05 -10.79 -7.86
C LEU A 188 -9.88 -11.09 -9.12
N ALA A 189 -10.41 -12.30 -9.21
CA ALA A 189 -11.25 -12.70 -10.34
C ALA A 189 -12.62 -12.00 -10.26
N GLY A 190 -13.10 -11.49 -11.40
CA GLY A 190 -14.38 -10.79 -11.45
C GLY A 190 -14.35 -9.38 -10.85
N ASP A 191 -13.17 -8.82 -10.60
CA ASP A 191 -13.02 -7.41 -10.28
C ASP A 191 -13.54 -6.53 -11.42
N GLN A 192 -14.53 -5.69 -11.12
CA GLN A 192 -15.28 -4.92 -12.10
C GLN A 192 -14.54 -3.66 -12.56
N ASP A 193 -13.58 -3.15 -11.79
CA ASP A 193 -12.76 -2.00 -12.17
C ASP A 193 -11.28 -2.37 -12.25
N THR A 194 -10.93 -3.07 -13.33
CA THR A 194 -9.55 -3.53 -13.53
C THR A 194 -8.51 -2.41 -13.66
N ALA A 195 -8.91 -1.16 -13.85
CA ALA A 195 -8.00 -0.03 -13.98
C ALA A 195 -7.35 0.33 -12.64
N ASN A 196 -8.03 0.08 -11.52
CA ASN A 196 -7.55 0.39 -10.18
C ASN A 196 -6.79 -0.79 -9.51
N ASN A 197 -6.72 -1.93 -10.19
CA ASN A 197 -6.05 -3.15 -9.71
C ASN A 197 -4.53 -3.05 -9.71
N ARG A 198 -3.94 -1.95 -10.21
CA ARG A 198 -2.49 -1.78 -10.32
C ARG A 198 -2.07 -0.43 -9.75
N PHE A 199 -1.05 -0.45 -8.91
CA PHE A 199 -0.37 0.75 -8.43
C PHE A 199 1.13 0.63 -8.67
N VAL A 200 1.74 1.71 -9.16
CA VAL A 200 3.17 1.80 -9.47
C VAL A 200 3.71 3.09 -8.87
N THR A 201 4.85 3.01 -8.18
CA THR A 201 5.55 4.19 -7.66
C THR A 201 7.05 4.00 -7.68
N ASP A 202 7.79 5.10 -7.80
CA ASP A 202 9.24 5.13 -7.68
C ASP A 202 9.65 5.59 -6.29
N VAL A 203 10.55 4.83 -5.67
CA VAL A 203 11.10 5.12 -4.34
C VAL A 203 12.60 5.27 -4.45
N LEU A 204 13.11 6.46 -4.12
CA LEU A 204 14.55 6.72 -4.00
C LEU A 204 14.99 6.48 -2.56
N MET A 205 15.91 5.54 -2.35
CA MET A 205 16.56 5.35 -1.05
C MET A 205 17.57 6.46 -0.79
N ALA A 206 17.71 6.89 0.47
CA ALA A 206 18.71 7.87 0.84
C ALA A 206 20.12 7.37 0.52
N SER A 207 20.96 8.25 -0.03
CA SER A 207 22.38 7.97 -0.27
C SER A 207 23.13 7.83 1.04
N THR A 208 24.13 6.93 1.07
CA THR A 208 25.08 6.87 2.19
C THR A 208 25.80 8.22 2.31
N PRO A 209 25.83 8.84 3.51
CA PRO A 209 26.63 10.05 3.72
C PRO A 209 28.10 9.80 3.39
N ALA A 210 28.79 10.83 2.89
CA ALA A 210 30.23 10.75 2.65
C ALA A 210 30.97 10.45 3.95
N THR A 211 32.01 9.62 3.88
CA THR A 211 32.85 9.31 5.04
C THR A 211 33.42 10.60 5.63
N PRO A 212 33.20 10.88 6.93
CA PRO A 212 33.73 12.09 7.54
C PRO A 212 35.25 12.02 7.66
N ASN A 213 35.92 13.16 7.54
CA ASN A 213 37.36 13.27 7.73
C ASN A 213 37.69 14.23 8.88
N GLY A 214 38.67 13.84 9.71
CA GLY A 214 39.07 14.61 10.87
C GLY A 214 40.54 14.39 11.22
N GLU A 215 41.07 15.33 11.98
CA GLU A 215 42.42 15.33 12.53
C GLU A 215 42.37 15.34 14.06
N ALA A 216 43.38 14.73 14.68
CA ALA A 216 43.57 14.74 16.11
C ALA A 216 44.99 15.20 16.45
N ALA A 217 45.09 16.14 17.39
CA ALA A 217 46.37 16.63 17.91
C ALA A 217 46.47 16.32 19.40
N VAL A 218 47.38 15.40 19.76
CA VAL A 218 47.64 15.03 21.15
C VAL A 218 48.49 16.11 21.82
N CYS A 219 48.00 16.62 22.95
CA CYS A 219 48.65 17.62 23.81
C CYS A 219 48.81 17.03 25.22
N ASN A 220 49.97 16.40 25.49
CA ASN A 220 50.24 15.69 26.75
C ASN A 220 49.21 14.60 27.07
N THR A 221 48.31 14.88 28.01
CA THR A 221 47.28 13.96 28.52
C THR A 221 45.90 14.19 27.89
N SER A 222 45.78 15.11 26.93
CA SER A 222 44.56 15.39 26.19
C SER A 222 44.79 15.39 24.69
N ALA A 223 43.71 15.43 23.91
CA ALA A 223 43.77 15.63 22.47
C ALA A 223 42.69 16.60 22.00
N ASN A 224 43.06 17.47 21.06
CA ASN A 224 42.13 18.26 20.26
C ASN A 224 41.67 17.41 19.08
N LEU A 225 40.36 17.37 18.84
CA LEU A 225 39.71 16.59 17.80
C LEU A 225 38.93 17.53 16.87
N ARG A 226 39.25 17.53 15.58
CA ARG A 226 38.70 18.47 14.61
C ARG A 226 38.27 17.77 13.33
N VAL A 227 37.04 18.03 12.91
CA VAL A 227 36.52 17.63 11.60
C VAL A 227 37.00 18.64 10.55
N LEU A 228 37.58 18.16 9.46
CA LEU A 228 38.20 19.01 8.44
C LEU A 228 37.17 19.70 7.53
N THR A 229 36.07 19.02 7.24
CA THR A 229 34.99 19.50 6.37
C THR A 229 33.63 19.28 7.05
N PRO A 230 33.34 20.05 8.12
CA PRO A 230 32.09 19.87 8.86
C PRO A 230 30.88 20.30 8.02
N SER A 231 29.79 19.55 8.18
CA SER A 231 28.48 19.81 7.58
C SER A 231 27.41 19.85 8.69
N ALA A 232 26.13 19.92 8.34
CA ALA A 232 25.01 19.90 9.30
C ALA A 232 24.76 18.52 9.94
N LEU A 233 25.77 17.65 10.01
CA LEU A 233 25.72 16.34 10.66
C LEU A 233 26.25 16.42 12.09
N ASN A 234 25.85 15.45 12.90
CA ASN A 234 26.48 15.21 14.19
C ASN A 234 27.79 14.43 13.99
N TYR A 235 28.77 14.69 14.84
CA TYR A 235 30.08 14.04 14.76
C TYR A 235 30.42 13.40 16.09
N TYR A 236 30.78 12.12 16.05
CA TYR A 236 31.10 11.30 17.21
C TYR A 236 32.52 10.76 17.07
N TRP A 237 33.33 10.95 18.10
CA TRP A 237 34.72 10.52 18.15
C TRP A 237 34.88 9.31 19.05
N TYR A 238 35.69 8.34 18.64
CA TYR A 238 35.93 7.09 19.36
C TYR A 238 37.42 6.79 19.48
N ASP A 239 37.79 6.04 20.52
CA ASP A 239 39.14 5.52 20.79
C ASP A 239 39.42 4.16 20.12
N SER A 240 38.39 3.51 19.56
CA SER A 240 38.46 2.19 18.95
C SER A 240 37.39 2.06 17.85
N PRO A 241 37.63 1.28 16.78
CA PRO A 241 36.65 1.11 15.69
C PRO A 241 35.43 0.30 16.11
N THR A 242 35.47 -0.38 17.27
CA THR A 242 34.38 -1.20 17.80
C THR A 242 33.70 -0.57 19.01
N SER A 243 34.12 0.64 19.42
CA SER A 243 33.51 1.33 20.56
C SER A 243 32.16 1.93 20.15
N ASN A 244 31.14 1.73 20.99
CA ASN A 244 29.85 2.40 20.87
C ASN A 244 29.74 3.62 21.81
N SER A 245 30.79 3.89 22.60
CA SER A 245 30.83 4.99 23.56
C SER A 245 31.75 6.10 23.04
N PRO A 246 31.19 7.24 22.59
CA PRO A 246 32.01 8.33 22.08
C PRO A 246 32.84 8.98 23.20
N ILE A 247 34.10 9.31 22.89
CA ILE A 247 35.04 10.03 23.77
C ILE A 247 35.03 11.55 23.53
N GLY A 248 34.23 12.01 22.55
CA GLY A 248 34.03 13.39 22.19
C GLY A 248 32.88 13.54 21.18
N VAL A 249 32.16 14.65 21.24
CA VAL A 249 31.04 14.96 20.34
C VAL A 249 31.25 16.36 19.79
N GLY A 250 31.00 16.53 18.49
CA GLY A 250 31.07 17.80 17.79
C GLY A 250 32.16 17.87 16.72
N SER A 251 32.07 18.92 15.89
CA SER A 251 33.01 19.18 14.79
C SER A 251 34.38 19.69 15.27
N ASN A 252 34.44 20.28 16.47
CA ASN A 252 35.67 20.70 17.12
C ASN A 252 35.50 20.50 18.63
N THR A 253 36.29 19.61 19.22
CA THR A 253 36.14 19.21 20.63
C THR A 253 37.47 18.74 21.23
N THR A 254 37.48 18.50 22.53
CA THR A 254 38.66 18.01 23.26
C THR A 254 38.31 16.75 24.03
N THR A 255 39.27 15.83 24.16
CA THR A 255 39.14 14.63 24.98
C THR A 255 40.35 14.44 25.90
N SER A 256 40.15 13.86 27.08
CA SER A 256 41.24 13.37 27.94
C SER A 256 41.63 11.92 27.62
N THR A 257 40.94 11.26 26.69
CA THR A 257 41.26 9.89 26.27
C THR A 257 42.32 9.91 25.18
N VAL A 258 43.50 9.38 25.48
CA VAL A 258 44.61 9.24 24.52
C VAL A 258 44.88 7.75 24.29
N PRO A 259 44.40 7.17 23.15
CA PRO A 259 44.64 5.77 22.81
C PRO A 259 46.15 5.49 22.69
N SER A 260 46.57 4.28 23.07
CA SER A 260 47.99 3.88 23.03
C SER A 260 48.59 3.94 21.63
N ASN A 261 47.80 3.63 20.60
CA ASN A 261 48.17 3.73 19.18
C ASN A 261 47.97 5.14 18.59
N ARG A 262 47.52 6.12 19.39
CA ARG A 262 47.21 7.50 18.98
C ARG A 262 46.27 7.61 17.78
N THR A 263 45.42 6.61 17.56
CA THR A 263 44.45 6.57 16.47
C THR A 263 43.07 6.88 17.00
N TYR A 264 42.37 7.77 16.31
CA TYR A 264 41.01 8.20 16.63
C TYR A 264 40.08 7.83 15.48
N TYR A 265 38.83 7.52 15.79
CA TYR A 265 37.81 7.16 14.80
C TYR A 265 36.68 8.19 14.83
N LEU A 266 36.18 8.54 13.66
CA LEU A 266 35.16 9.57 13.48
C LEU A 266 33.97 8.98 12.74
N ALA A 267 32.77 9.18 13.27
CA ALA A 267 31.52 8.77 12.64
C ALA A 267 30.50 9.92 12.63
N THR A 268 29.54 9.84 11.71
CA THR A 268 28.39 10.76 11.62
C THR A 268 27.09 10.16 12.16
N ASP A 269 27.12 8.88 12.50
CA ASP A 269 26.07 8.13 13.17
C ASP A 269 26.60 7.58 14.51
N ALA A 270 25.66 7.25 15.40
CA ALA A 270 25.98 6.65 16.68
C ALA A 270 25.08 5.43 16.91
N ARG A 271 25.67 4.36 17.44
CA ARG A 271 24.97 3.13 17.82
C ARG A 271 24.88 3.06 19.33
N ALA A 272 23.70 2.79 19.84
CA ALA A 272 23.48 2.61 21.27
C ALA A 272 22.50 1.45 21.51
N SER A 273 22.64 0.80 22.66
CA SER A 273 21.71 -0.21 23.15
C SER A 273 21.12 0.27 24.47
N ILE A 274 19.81 0.17 24.62
CA ILE A 274 19.09 0.52 25.84
C ILE A 274 18.46 -0.75 26.42
N GLY A 275 18.56 -0.92 27.73
CA GLY A 275 18.02 -2.07 28.46
C GLY A 275 19.10 -3.01 29.01
N ALA A 276 18.66 -4.15 29.53
CA ALA A 276 19.56 -5.14 30.11
C ALA A 276 20.46 -5.75 29.03
N SER A 277 21.78 -5.70 29.25
CA SER A 277 22.78 -6.31 28.34
C SER A 277 22.57 -7.83 28.18
N SER A 278 22.06 -8.48 29.23
CA SER A 278 21.65 -9.88 29.18
C SER A 278 20.53 -10.17 30.18
N LYS A 279 19.90 -11.35 30.07
CA LYS A 279 18.98 -11.89 31.09
C LYS A 279 19.62 -11.96 32.48
N LEU A 280 20.95 -12.08 32.56
CA LEU A 280 21.69 -12.19 33.81
C LEU A 280 22.00 -10.83 34.45
N SER A 281 21.72 -9.71 33.78
CA SER A 281 21.95 -8.37 34.35
C SER A 281 21.10 -8.10 35.59
N PHE A 282 19.98 -8.81 35.76
CA PHE A 282 19.16 -8.78 36.96
C PHE A 282 18.93 -10.22 37.43
N PRO A 283 19.90 -10.80 38.18
CA PRO A 283 19.87 -12.22 38.56
C PRO A 283 18.76 -12.55 39.56
N ASN A 284 18.30 -11.53 40.30
CA ASN A 284 17.18 -11.61 41.24
C ASN A 284 16.01 -10.81 40.67
N GLY A 285 14.94 -11.50 40.29
CA GLY A 285 13.75 -10.89 39.69
C GLY A 285 12.79 -11.93 39.12
N GLY A 286 11.59 -11.49 38.72
CA GLY A 286 10.60 -12.31 38.01
C GLY A 286 10.35 -11.76 36.60
N TYR A 287 9.66 -12.52 35.77
CA TYR A 287 9.11 -11.98 34.52
C TYR A 287 7.92 -11.09 34.87
N ASN A 288 7.98 -9.82 34.49
CA ASN A 288 6.91 -8.88 34.77
C ASN A 288 5.65 -9.21 33.96
N THR A 289 4.51 -9.33 34.63
CA THR A 289 3.18 -9.26 34.01
C THR A 289 2.68 -7.82 34.09
N PHE A 290 3.04 -6.99 33.11
CA PHE A 290 2.54 -5.62 33.07
C PHE A 290 1.07 -5.60 32.63
N GLY A 291 0.22 -4.85 33.33
CA GLY A 291 -1.02 -4.35 32.73
C GLY A 291 -0.64 -3.33 31.67
N GLY A 292 -0.89 -3.61 30.40
CA GLY A 292 -0.45 -2.76 29.28
C GLY A 292 0.98 -3.07 28.82
N ASN A 293 1.18 -4.23 28.18
CA ASN A 293 2.48 -4.77 27.75
C ASN A 293 3.16 -3.94 26.63
N PHE A 294 3.77 -2.82 26.98
CA PHE A 294 4.64 -2.06 26.08
C PHE A 294 5.90 -1.60 26.81
N MET A 295 6.98 -1.44 26.04
CA MET A 295 8.09 -0.56 26.45
C MET A 295 7.95 0.72 25.64
N SER A 296 7.95 1.86 26.33
CA SER A 296 7.99 3.16 25.67
C SER A 296 9.40 3.74 25.77
N PHE A 297 9.79 4.45 24.72
CA PHE A 297 10.98 5.27 24.69
C PHE A 297 10.64 6.54 23.92
N SER A 298 11.33 7.63 24.23
CA SER A 298 11.26 8.87 23.49
C SER A 298 12.56 9.07 22.71
N HIS A 299 12.47 9.78 21.59
CA HIS A 299 13.62 10.17 20.80
C HIS A 299 13.44 11.61 20.32
N SER A 300 14.54 12.36 20.25
CA SER A 300 14.54 13.73 19.71
C SER A 300 15.15 13.81 18.31
N LEU A 301 15.76 12.72 17.85
CA LEU A 301 16.40 12.59 16.54
C LEU A 301 15.86 11.35 15.83
N PRO A 302 15.80 11.32 14.49
CA PRO A 302 15.50 10.11 13.74
C PRO A 302 16.50 9.00 14.09
N PHE A 303 16.03 7.77 14.23
CA PHE A 303 16.87 6.61 14.49
C PHE A 303 16.28 5.38 13.79
N THR A 304 17.11 4.36 13.61
CA THR A 304 16.67 3.05 13.11
C THR A 304 16.71 2.05 14.27
N LEU A 305 15.59 1.39 14.54
CA LEU A 305 15.54 0.28 15.49
C LEU A 305 16.05 -1.00 14.81
N GLU A 306 17.32 -1.34 15.01
CA GLU A 306 17.93 -2.48 14.31
C GLU A 306 17.53 -3.83 14.92
N THR A 307 17.53 -3.94 16.25
CA THR A 307 17.21 -5.19 16.94
C THR A 307 16.40 -4.94 18.20
N VAL A 308 15.48 -5.85 18.47
CA VAL A 308 14.77 -5.94 19.75
C VAL A 308 15.00 -7.32 20.31
N ARG A 309 15.45 -7.40 21.56
CA ARG A 309 15.63 -8.66 22.27
C ARG A 309 14.66 -8.73 23.44
N LEU A 310 13.78 -9.73 23.41
CA LEU A 310 12.85 -10.02 24.49
C LEU A 310 13.26 -11.30 25.21
N TYR A 311 13.31 -11.25 26.54
CA TYR A 311 13.51 -12.42 27.39
C TYR A 311 12.17 -12.90 27.93
N THR A 312 11.69 -14.06 27.47
CA THR A 312 10.40 -14.64 27.88
C THR A 312 10.57 -15.74 28.92
N GLY A 313 9.58 -15.85 29.82
CA GLY A 313 9.55 -16.89 30.85
C GLY A 313 8.90 -18.20 30.42
N ASN A 314 8.07 -18.15 29.38
CA ASN A 314 7.33 -19.28 28.85
C ASN A 314 7.54 -19.40 27.34
N PRO A 315 7.56 -20.63 26.79
CA PRO A 315 7.54 -20.84 25.35
C PRO A 315 6.18 -20.43 24.76
N GLY A 316 6.17 -19.94 23.52
CA GLY A 316 4.95 -19.54 22.82
C GLY A 316 5.25 -18.57 21.66
N LYS A 317 4.21 -18.25 20.89
CA LYS A 317 4.29 -17.23 19.84
C LYS A 317 4.37 -15.84 20.47
N VAL A 318 5.27 -15.01 19.98
CA VAL A 318 5.46 -13.63 20.44
C VAL A 318 5.07 -12.68 19.31
N ARG A 319 4.18 -11.75 19.64
CA ARG A 319 3.82 -10.64 18.78
C ARG A 319 4.51 -9.38 19.31
N ILE A 320 5.39 -8.79 18.50
CA ILE A 320 6.03 -7.51 18.78
C ILE A 320 5.41 -6.45 17.88
N THR A 321 4.81 -5.45 18.49
CA THR A 321 4.21 -4.31 17.79
C THR A 321 5.08 -3.08 18.04
N LEU A 322 5.57 -2.47 16.96
CA LEU A 322 6.14 -1.13 17.01
C LEU A 322 5.01 -0.14 16.71
N GLY A 323 4.77 0.78 17.63
CA GLY A 323 3.77 1.82 17.50
C GLY A 323 4.31 3.19 17.91
N GLN A 324 3.71 4.24 17.38
CA GLN A 324 3.99 5.64 17.74
C GLN A 324 2.78 6.28 18.44
N ASN A 325 2.99 7.46 19.05
CA ASN A 325 1.95 8.23 19.74
C ASN A 325 1.23 7.42 20.83
N LEU A 326 2.00 6.63 21.58
CA LEU A 326 1.48 5.80 22.65
C LEU A 326 0.83 6.68 23.74
N THR A 327 -0.47 6.51 23.94
CA THR A 327 -1.24 7.23 24.99
C THR A 327 -1.87 6.21 25.93
N PRO A 328 -1.33 6.02 27.14
CA PRO A 328 -1.95 5.18 28.16
C PRO A 328 -3.30 5.73 28.59
N SER A 329 -4.27 4.85 28.84
CA SER A 329 -5.58 5.23 29.39
C SER A 329 -5.42 5.69 30.84
N THR A 330 -6.01 6.83 31.18
CA THR A 330 -6.06 7.35 32.56
C THR A 330 -7.19 6.74 33.39
N THR A 331 -8.15 6.06 32.74
CA THR A 331 -9.36 5.53 33.38
C THR A 331 -9.40 4.00 33.42
N THR A 332 -8.57 3.31 32.63
CA THR A 332 -8.55 1.85 32.55
C THR A 332 -7.10 1.35 32.61
N PRO A 333 -6.64 0.87 33.77
CA PRO A 333 -5.27 0.37 33.94
C PRO A 333 -4.91 -0.67 32.88
N GLY A 334 -3.79 -0.45 32.19
CA GLY A 334 -3.27 -1.36 31.16
C GLY A 334 -3.89 -1.22 29.77
N SER A 335 -4.83 -0.28 29.57
CA SER A 335 -5.29 0.11 28.24
C SER A 335 -4.44 1.25 27.67
N TYR A 336 -4.23 1.27 26.35
CA TYR A 336 -3.43 2.27 25.66
C TYR A 336 -3.87 2.40 24.20
N THR A 337 -3.65 3.56 23.60
CA THR A 337 -3.81 3.80 22.15
C THR A 337 -2.45 4.06 21.52
N TYR A 338 -2.29 3.69 20.25
CA TYR A 338 -1.09 3.91 19.45
C TYR A 338 -1.45 3.91 17.96
N SER A 339 -0.57 4.49 17.14
CA SER A 339 -0.59 4.29 15.68
C SER A 339 0.41 3.19 15.32
N LEU A 340 -0.02 2.17 14.58
CA LEU A 340 0.84 1.07 14.16
C LEU A 340 1.93 1.57 13.20
N LEU A 341 3.19 1.23 13.48
CA LEU A 341 4.30 1.42 12.54
C LEU A 341 4.72 0.10 11.92
N GLN A 342 4.82 -0.96 12.74
CA GLN A 342 5.24 -2.27 12.25
C GLN A 342 4.72 -3.38 13.18
N LEU A 343 4.41 -4.53 12.60
CA LEU A 343 4.05 -5.75 13.34
C LEU A 343 5.03 -6.87 12.96
N LEU A 344 5.66 -7.48 13.96
CA LEU A 344 6.44 -8.70 13.80
C LEU A 344 5.77 -9.83 14.58
N VAL A 345 5.60 -10.98 13.94
CA VAL A 345 5.06 -12.19 14.56
C VAL A 345 6.10 -13.30 14.42
N TRP A 346 6.52 -13.84 15.56
CA TRP A 346 7.46 -14.95 15.68
C TRP A 346 6.81 -16.09 16.47
#